data_AF-A0A535CPV4-F1
#
_entry.id   AF-A0A535CPV4-F1
#
_cell.length_a   1.000
_cell.length_b   1.000
_cell.length_c   1.000
_cell.angle_alpha   90.00
_cell.angle_beta   90.00
_cell.angle_gamma   90.00
#
_symmetry.space_group_name_H-M   'P 1'
#
loop_
_entity.id
_entity.type
_entity.pdbx_description
1 polymer ?
#
loop_
_entity_poly.entity_id
_entity_poly.type
_entity_poly.pdbx_seq_one_letter_code
_entity_poly.pdbx_strand_id
1 'polypeptide(L)'
;SSIIRWSFGPGRISREGWLAILTSEGSDDIIHVVSRDVYSVEGGAVTQGQAVAEAFADIVSEVHDASLTYAEIAAICGVGERQVHHWRAGRHRPRGAERDLLLELRYVVKLLREVYRPEGVEIWLHSRNPELAGERPIDLLRAREFVPVLQAIERLSSGAA
;
A
#
# COMPACT_ATOMS: atom_id res chain seq x y z
N SER A 1 39.15 3.87 -19.76
CA SER A 1 37.88 4.48 -19.34
C SER A 1 36.96 3.41 -18.82
N SER A 2 36.67 3.47 -17.53
CA SER A 2 35.96 2.46 -16.75
C SER A 2 34.45 2.64 -16.90
N ILE A 3 33.71 1.57 -17.15
CA ILE A 3 32.27 1.50 -16.86
C ILE A 3 32.03 0.25 -16.02
N ILE A 4 31.46 0.51 -14.84
CA ILE A 4 31.35 -0.40 -13.71
C ILE A 4 30.31 -1.47 -14.01
N ARG A 5 30.73 -2.70 -13.76
CA ARG A 5 29.99 -3.95 -13.78
C ARG A 5 29.21 -4.09 -12.47
N TRP A 6 27.94 -4.47 -12.54
CA TRP A 6 27.27 -5.14 -11.43
C TRP A 6 26.60 -6.40 -11.95
N SER A 7 26.77 -7.46 -11.19
CA SER A 7 26.38 -8.84 -11.49
C SER A 7 25.88 -9.45 -10.19
N PHE A 8 24.65 -9.96 -10.16
CA PHE A 8 24.23 -11.06 -9.29
C PHE A 8 22.95 -11.73 -9.85
N GLY A 9 22.97 -13.05 -9.92
CA GLY A 9 21.78 -13.93 -9.87
C GLY A 9 22.06 -15.04 -8.83
N PRO A 10 21.28 -16.13 -8.70
CA PRO A 10 19.91 -16.38 -9.17
C PRO A 10 18.95 -16.79 -8.03
N GLY A 11 17.66 -16.51 -8.17
CA GLY A 11 16.60 -17.01 -7.28
C GLY A 11 15.27 -17.00 -8.00
N ARG A 12 15.06 -17.97 -8.90
CA ARG A 12 13.80 -18.15 -9.64
C ARG A 12 12.65 -18.45 -8.68
N ILE A 13 11.58 -17.67 -8.79
CA ILE A 13 10.21 -18.17 -8.60
C ILE A 13 9.46 -17.80 -9.88
N SER A 14 8.98 -18.81 -10.60
CA SER A 14 8.32 -18.68 -11.91
C SER A 14 7.05 -17.83 -11.81
N ARG A 15 6.92 -16.88 -12.74
CA ARG A 15 5.97 -15.75 -12.79
C ARG A 15 4.70 -15.98 -13.63
N GLU A 16 4.27 -17.22 -13.89
CA GLU A 16 3.17 -17.45 -14.85
C GLU A 16 1.73 -17.30 -14.30
N GLY A 17 1.52 -16.59 -13.17
CA GLY A 17 0.21 -16.57 -12.50
C GLY A 17 -0.35 -15.22 -12.07
N TRP A 18 0.29 -14.09 -12.35
CA TRP A 18 -0.12 -12.80 -11.75
C TRP A 18 -1.22 -12.05 -12.50
N LEU A 19 -1.51 -12.41 -13.76
CA LEU A 19 -2.45 -11.67 -14.62
C LEU A 19 -3.88 -12.24 -14.67
N ALA A 20 -4.19 -13.33 -13.97
CA ALA A 20 -5.49 -13.99 -14.11
C ALA A 20 -6.61 -13.49 -13.18
N ILE A 21 -6.38 -12.49 -12.31
CA ILE A 21 -7.37 -12.11 -11.28
C ILE A 21 -8.22 -10.87 -11.65
N LEU A 22 -7.87 -10.08 -12.66
CA LEU A 22 -8.57 -8.80 -12.90
C LEU A 22 -9.65 -8.81 -13.99
N THR A 23 -10.11 -9.97 -14.44
CA THR A 23 -11.32 -10.03 -15.29
C THR A 23 -12.20 -11.22 -14.93
N SER A 24 -13.02 -11.09 -13.90
CA SER A 24 -14.32 -11.77 -13.91
C SER A 24 -15.40 -10.74 -13.68
N GLU A 25 -16.21 -10.54 -14.71
CA GLU A 25 -17.47 -9.82 -14.66
C GLU A 25 -18.25 -10.25 -13.40
N GLY A 26 -18.58 -9.29 -12.52
CA GLY A 26 -19.66 -9.46 -11.55
C GLY A 26 -19.30 -9.90 -10.12
N SER A 27 -18.12 -9.59 -9.57
CA SER A 27 -17.89 -9.77 -8.12
C SER A 27 -16.99 -8.68 -7.52
N ASP A 28 -17.58 -7.85 -6.66
CA ASP A 28 -17.00 -6.71 -5.92
C ASP A 28 -16.01 -7.12 -4.79
N ASP A 29 -15.26 -8.21 -4.94
CA ASP A 29 -14.32 -8.66 -3.91
C ASP A 29 -12.86 -8.49 -4.37
N ILE A 30 -12.25 -7.37 -3.97
CA ILE A 30 -10.79 -7.20 -4.01
C ILE A 30 -10.19 -8.14 -2.96
N ILE A 31 -9.31 -9.03 -3.40
CA ILE A 31 -8.70 -10.09 -2.59
C ILE A 31 -7.72 -9.49 -1.59
N HIS A 32 -8.15 -9.32 -0.34
CA HIS A 32 -7.22 -9.14 0.78
C HIS A 32 -6.76 -10.52 1.27
N VAL A 33 -5.52 -10.90 0.93
CA VAL A 33 -4.82 -11.98 1.64
C VAL A 33 -4.51 -11.48 3.06
N VAL A 34 -5.47 -11.66 3.96
CA VAL A 34 -5.31 -11.40 5.39
C VAL A 34 -4.46 -12.52 5.97
N SER A 35 -3.19 -12.22 6.25
CA SER A 35 -2.32 -13.10 7.05
C SER A 35 -3.01 -13.37 8.38
N ARG A 36 -3.26 -14.64 8.65
CA ARG A 36 -4.00 -15.18 9.78
C ARG A 36 -3.08 -15.24 10.99
N ASP A 37 -2.88 -14.14 11.69
CA ASP A 37 -2.32 -14.18 13.04
C ASP A 37 -3.40 -13.79 14.05
N VAL A 38 -3.83 -14.78 14.83
CA VAL A 38 -4.73 -14.63 15.98
C VAL A 38 -3.92 -13.98 17.09
N TYR A 39 -4.16 -12.70 17.38
CA TYR A 39 -3.55 -12.03 18.52
C TYR A 39 -4.14 -12.58 19.82
N SER A 40 -3.39 -13.44 20.50
CA SER A 40 -3.59 -13.76 21.91
C SER A 40 -2.72 -12.81 22.72
N VAL A 41 -3.33 -11.86 23.43
CA VAL A 41 -2.62 -10.95 24.34
C VAL A 41 -3.03 -11.29 25.77
N GLU A 42 -2.07 -11.67 26.59
CA GLU A 42 -2.25 -11.94 28.01
C GLU A 42 -2.81 -10.69 28.72
N GLY A 43 -3.95 -10.81 29.42
CA GLY A 43 -4.33 -9.87 30.48
C GLY A 43 -5.62 -9.05 30.33
N GLY A 44 -6.42 -9.22 29.27
CA GLY A 44 -7.74 -8.58 29.19
C GLY A 44 -8.51 -8.97 27.93
N ALA A 45 -9.82 -9.23 28.06
CA ALA A 45 -10.65 -9.59 26.92
C ALA A 45 -10.84 -8.39 25.98
N VAL A 46 -9.97 -8.25 25.00
CA VAL A 46 -10.16 -7.30 23.89
C VAL A 46 -11.31 -7.83 23.03
N THR A 47 -12.32 -7.00 22.78
CA THR A 47 -13.41 -7.39 21.89
C THR A 47 -12.89 -7.53 20.45
N GLN A 48 -13.47 -8.43 19.65
CA GLN A 48 -13.08 -8.59 18.24
C GLN A 48 -13.13 -7.26 17.46
N GLY A 49 -14.07 -6.37 17.79
CA GLY A 49 -14.15 -5.04 17.18
C GLY A 49 -12.98 -4.12 17.51
N GLN A 50 -12.41 -4.26 18.71
CA GLN A 50 -11.31 -3.45 19.22
C GLN A 50 -9.96 -3.95 18.69
N ALA A 51 -9.76 -5.27 18.63
CA ALA A 51 -8.60 -5.86 17.95
C ALA A 51 -8.52 -5.48 16.46
N VAL A 52 -9.68 -5.46 15.78
CA VAL A 52 -9.73 -5.00 14.37
C VAL A 52 -9.43 -3.50 14.26
N ALA A 53 -9.89 -2.67 15.20
CA ALA A 53 -9.58 -1.25 15.20
C ALA A 53 -8.09 -0.97 15.43
N GLU A 54 -7.44 -1.71 16.33
CA GLU A 54 -6.00 -1.66 16.56
C GLU A 54 -5.21 -2.05 15.30
N ALA A 55 -5.60 -3.15 14.62
CA ALA A 55 -4.98 -3.53 13.36
C ALA A 55 -5.06 -2.43 12.28
N PHE A 56 -6.19 -1.70 12.20
CA PHE A 56 -6.29 -0.55 11.29
C PHE A 56 -5.46 0.66 11.75
N ALA A 57 -5.31 0.87 13.06
CA ALA A 57 -4.43 1.91 13.58
C ALA A 57 -2.96 1.63 13.22
N ASP A 58 -2.54 0.36 13.27
CA ASP A 58 -1.22 -0.07 12.84
C ASP A 58 -1.01 0.15 11.34
N ILE A 59 -2.02 -0.15 10.52
CA ILE A 59 -1.97 0.12 9.08
C ILE A 59 -1.81 1.62 8.80
N VAL A 60 -2.57 2.47 9.48
CA VAL A 60 -2.44 3.94 9.33
C VAL A 60 -1.02 4.40 9.71
N SER A 61 -0.46 3.84 10.79
CA SER A 61 0.90 4.16 11.22
C SER A 61 1.94 3.66 10.23
N GLU A 62 1.79 2.43 9.72
CA GLU A 62 2.66 1.83 8.69
C GLU A 62 2.71 2.69 7.42
N VAL A 63 1.55 3.14 6.93
CA VAL A 63 1.44 3.99 5.74
C VAL A 63 2.04 5.37 6.00
N HIS A 64 1.80 5.94 7.18
CA HIS A 64 2.37 7.24 7.56
C HIS A 64 3.89 7.20 7.64
N ASP A 65 4.45 6.16 8.27
CA ASP A 65 5.88 6.00 8.48
C ASP A 65 6.63 5.69 7.17
N ALA A 66 5.91 5.31 6.12
CA ALA A 66 6.42 5.19 4.76
C ALA A 66 6.33 6.50 3.94
N SER A 67 6.24 7.63 4.65
CA SER A 67 6.29 9.00 4.13
C SER A 67 5.02 9.56 3.51
N LEU A 68 3.85 9.04 3.87
CA LEU A 68 2.57 9.68 3.55
C LEU A 68 2.06 10.50 4.73
N THR A 69 1.69 11.75 4.49
CA THR A 69 1.07 12.59 5.53
C THR A 69 -0.36 12.11 5.85
N TYR A 70 -0.87 12.43 7.05
CA TYR A 70 -2.28 12.14 7.37
C TYR A 70 -3.25 12.84 6.41
N ALA A 71 -2.90 14.03 5.94
CA ALA A 71 -3.66 14.75 4.92
C ALA A 71 -3.71 13.99 3.57
N GLU A 72 -2.62 13.35 3.16
CA GLU A 72 -2.57 12.52 1.95
C GLU A 72 -3.39 11.25 2.09
N ILE A 73 -3.24 10.55 3.22
CA ILE A 73 -4.06 9.36 3.52
C ILE A 73 -5.54 9.74 3.48
N ALA A 74 -5.90 10.89 4.07
CA ALA A 74 -7.27 11.39 4.09
C ALA A 74 -7.79 11.70 2.68
N ALA A 75 -6.99 12.40 1.86
CA ALA A 75 -7.36 12.75 0.49
C ALA A 75 -7.60 11.50 -0.38
N ILE A 76 -6.72 10.50 -0.28
CA ILE A 76 -6.82 9.23 -1.01
C ILE A 76 -8.07 8.45 -0.56
N CYS A 77 -8.30 8.36 0.75
CA CYS A 77 -9.44 7.65 1.31
C CYS A 77 -10.79 8.42 1.17
N GLY A 78 -10.76 9.69 0.75
CA GLY A 78 -11.95 10.52 0.62
C GLY A 78 -12.58 10.96 1.95
N VAL A 79 -11.77 11.09 3.01
CA VAL A 79 -12.21 11.49 4.35
C VAL A 79 -11.52 12.78 4.80
N GLY A 80 -11.97 13.34 5.92
CA GLY A 80 -11.24 14.43 6.57
C GLY A 80 -10.02 13.92 7.37
N GLU A 81 -8.96 14.73 7.46
CA GLU A 81 -7.74 14.38 8.20
C GLU A 81 -7.99 14.01 9.68
N ARG A 82 -8.96 14.69 10.31
CA ARG A 82 -9.43 14.35 11.66
C ARG A 82 -9.89 12.90 11.78
N GLN A 83 -10.55 12.37 10.75
CA GLN A 83 -11.03 10.99 10.73
C GLN A 83 -9.86 10.00 10.70
N VAL A 84 -8.79 10.31 9.96
CA VAL A 84 -7.57 9.51 9.92
C VAL A 84 -6.85 9.53 11.28
N HIS A 85 -6.77 10.68 11.95
CA HIS A 85 -6.27 10.74 13.32
C HIS A 85 -7.10 9.90 14.31
N HIS A 86 -8.42 9.84 14.11
CA HIS A 86 -9.28 8.97 14.90
C HIS A 86 -9.05 7.49 14.62
N TRP A 87 -8.71 7.10 13.39
CA TRP A 87 -8.30 5.75 13.04
C TRP A 87 -6.96 5.38 13.67
N ARG A 88 -5.94 6.24 13.52
CA ARG A 88 -4.62 6.05 14.13
C ARG A 88 -4.69 5.91 15.66
N ALA A 89 -5.63 6.60 16.30
CA ALA A 89 -5.83 6.50 17.75
C ALA A 89 -6.66 5.28 18.18
N GLY A 90 -7.09 4.41 17.25
CA GLY A 90 -7.97 3.27 17.53
C GLY A 90 -9.39 3.63 17.98
N ARG A 91 -9.77 4.92 17.95
CA ARG A 91 -11.08 5.41 18.41
C ARG A 91 -12.19 5.10 17.42
N HIS A 92 -11.85 5.09 16.14
CA HIS A 92 -12.73 4.69 15.05
C HIS A 92 -11.96 3.73 14.15
N ARG A 93 -12.68 2.97 13.32
CA ARG A 93 -12.07 2.18 12.24
C ARG A 93 -12.66 2.62 10.90
N PRO A 94 -11.89 2.57 9.81
CA PRO A 94 -12.42 2.80 8.46
C PRO A 94 -13.47 1.73 8.13
N ARG A 95 -14.47 2.08 7.30
CA ARG A 95 -15.55 1.17 6.89
C ARG A 95 -15.88 1.33 5.41
N GLY A 96 -16.42 0.27 4.80
CA GLY A 96 -16.81 0.27 3.38
C GLY A 96 -15.66 0.73 2.49
N ALA A 97 -15.92 1.68 1.61
CA ALA A 97 -14.92 2.21 0.67
C ALA A 97 -13.67 2.78 1.34
N GLU A 98 -13.77 3.40 2.52
CA GLU A 98 -12.61 3.94 3.25
C GLU A 98 -11.62 2.84 3.65
N ARG A 99 -12.17 1.69 4.04
CA ARG A 99 -11.39 0.51 4.43
C ARG A 99 -10.64 -0.02 3.23
N ASP A 100 -11.35 -0.18 2.12
CA ASP A 100 -10.80 -0.79 0.91
C ASP A 100 -9.70 0.12 0.32
N LEU A 101 -9.92 1.44 0.29
CA LEU A 101 -8.91 2.41 -0.14
C LEU A 101 -7.67 2.43 0.78
N LEU A 102 -7.85 2.35 2.10
CA LEU A 102 -6.71 2.30 3.02
C LEU A 102 -5.89 1.01 2.83
N LEU A 103 -6.55 -0.12 2.59
CA LEU A 103 -5.88 -1.40 2.34
C LEU A 103 -5.15 -1.40 0.99
N GLU A 104 -5.73 -0.79 -0.03
CA GLU A 104 -5.09 -0.63 -1.34
C GLU A 104 -3.85 0.29 -1.23
N LEU A 105 -3.98 1.40 -0.51
CA LEU A 105 -2.85 2.30 -0.23
C LEU A 105 -1.74 1.59 0.54
N ARG A 106 -2.08 0.78 1.53
CA ARG A 106 -1.12 -0.07 2.25
C ARG A 106 -0.41 -1.03 1.31
N TYR A 107 -1.14 -1.63 0.36
CA TYR A 107 -0.56 -2.55 -0.60
C TYR A 107 0.47 -1.85 -1.49
N VAL A 108 0.17 -0.66 -2.02
CA VAL A 108 1.12 0.19 -2.76
C VAL A 108 2.38 0.47 -1.95
N VAL A 109 2.24 0.91 -0.70
CA VAL A 109 3.37 1.19 0.21
C VAL A 109 4.20 -0.06 0.44
N LYS A 110 3.56 -1.21 0.66
CA LYS A 110 4.25 -2.48 0.90
C LYS A 110 5.13 -2.86 -0.30
N LEU A 111 4.59 -2.79 -1.52
CA LEU A 111 5.35 -3.11 -2.73
C LEU A 111 6.52 -2.15 -2.94
N LEU A 112 6.33 -0.84 -2.73
CA LEU A 112 7.42 0.13 -2.84
C LEU A 112 8.53 -0.12 -1.82
N ARG A 113 8.16 -0.55 -0.60
CA ARG A 113 9.12 -0.90 0.45
C ARG A 113 9.91 -2.19 0.19
N GLU A 114 9.49 -3.02 -0.76
CA GLU A 114 10.31 -4.16 -1.21
C GLU A 114 11.52 -3.69 -2.02
N VAL A 115 11.46 -2.48 -2.61
CA VAL A 115 12.50 -1.91 -3.47
C VAL A 115 13.24 -0.75 -2.80
N TYR A 116 12.53 0.08 -2.03
CA TYR A 116 13.06 1.31 -1.45
C TYR A 116 12.98 1.34 0.08
N ARG A 117 13.93 2.08 0.67
CA ARG A 117 13.80 2.59 2.04
C ARG A 117 12.73 3.68 2.10
N PRO A 118 12.18 4.03 3.29
CA PRO A 118 11.12 5.04 3.41
C PRO A 118 11.40 6.34 2.65
N GLU A 119 12.62 6.87 2.71
CA GLU A 119 13.00 8.10 2.01
C GLU A 119 12.91 7.95 0.49
N GLY A 120 13.18 6.75 -0.04
CA GLY A 120 13.02 6.45 -1.46
C GLY A 120 11.55 6.30 -1.87
N VAL A 121 10.71 5.75 -0.99
CA VAL A 121 9.25 5.69 -1.18
C VAL A 121 8.68 7.10 -1.27
N GLU A 122 9.11 7.99 -0.38
CA GLU A 122 8.73 9.41 -0.39
C GLU A 122 9.07 10.08 -1.72
N ILE A 123 10.33 9.97 -2.15
CA ILE A 123 10.80 10.59 -3.38
C ILE A 123 10.02 10.02 -4.57
N TRP A 124 9.82 8.71 -4.64
CA TRP A 124 9.13 8.07 -5.74
C TRP A 124 7.67 8.53 -5.84
N LEU A 125 6.93 8.55 -4.72
CA LEU A 125 5.52 8.95 -4.70
C LEU A 125 5.30 10.41 -5.10
N HIS A 126 6.24 11.29 -4.74
CA HIS A 126 6.11 12.74 -4.94
C HIS A 126 6.84 13.28 -6.17
N SER A 127 7.66 12.46 -6.85
CA SER A 127 8.36 12.84 -8.06
C SER A 127 7.54 12.58 -9.32
N ARG A 128 7.85 13.31 -10.40
CA ARG A 128 7.32 12.98 -11.72
C ARG A 128 7.87 11.63 -12.16
N ASN A 129 6.99 10.75 -12.64
CA ASN A 129 7.37 9.40 -13.00
C ASN A 129 7.22 9.19 -14.53
N PRO A 130 8.33 8.89 -15.26
CA PRO A 130 8.28 8.61 -16.70
C PRO A 130 7.35 7.45 -17.07
N GLU A 131 7.23 6.44 -16.20
CA GLU A 131 6.36 5.28 -16.39
C GLU A 131 4.86 5.62 -16.27
N LEU A 132 4.56 6.84 -15.79
CA LEU A 132 3.23 7.39 -15.58
C LEU A 132 3.03 8.66 -16.43
N ALA A 133 3.65 8.71 -17.62
CA ALA A 133 3.59 9.86 -18.52
C ALA A 133 4.00 11.20 -17.89
N GLY A 134 4.85 11.17 -16.86
CA GLY A 134 5.32 12.36 -16.14
C GLY A 134 4.39 12.82 -15.02
N GLU A 135 3.29 12.11 -14.75
CA GLU A 135 2.45 12.34 -13.58
C GLU A 135 3.16 11.92 -12.28
N ARG A 136 2.74 12.54 -11.17
CA ARG A 136 3.21 12.12 -9.84
C ARG A 136 2.33 10.97 -9.35
N PRO A 137 2.90 9.86 -8.87
CA PRO A 137 2.10 8.75 -8.34
C PRO A 137 1.10 9.19 -7.27
N ILE A 138 1.49 10.11 -6.37
CA ILE A 138 0.60 10.60 -5.32
C ILE A 138 -0.68 11.27 -5.85
N ASP A 139 -0.60 11.95 -7.00
CA ASP A 139 -1.76 12.63 -7.58
C ASP A 139 -2.73 11.61 -8.21
N LEU A 140 -2.22 10.55 -8.84
CA LEU A 140 -3.02 9.44 -9.34
C LEU A 140 -3.72 8.69 -8.19
N LEU A 141 -3.01 8.44 -7.08
CA LEU A 141 -3.60 7.83 -5.90
C LEU A 141 -4.73 8.68 -5.30
N ARG A 142 -4.55 10.02 -5.24
CA ARG A 142 -5.61 10.96 -4.82
C ARG A 142 -6.82 10.93 -5.76
N ALA A 143 -6.59 10.72 -7.05
CA ALA A 143 -7.63 10.53 -8.06
C ALA A 143 -8.28 9.13 -8.02
N ARG A 144 -7.82 8.23 -7.15
CA ARG A 144 -8.24 6.82 -7.05
C ARG A 144 -7.85 5.97 -8.27
N GLU A 145 -6.82 6.41 -8.98
CA GLU A 145 -6.21 5.71 -10.12
C GLU A 145 -5.04 4.85 -9.64
N PHE A 146 -5.35 3.74 -8.95
CA PHE A 146 -4.33 2.85 -8.37
C PHE A 146 -3.66 1.95 -9.42
N VAL A 147 -4.41 1.52 -10.44
CA VAL A 147 -3.93 0.55 -11.44
C VAL A 147 -2.65 1.02 -12.17
N PRO A 148 -2.57 2.25 -12.70
CA PRO A 148 -1.34 2.71 -13.36
C PRO A 148 -0.14 2.73 -12.41
N VAL A 149 -0.35 3.11 -11.15
CA VAL A 149 0.69 3.15 -10.11
C VAL A 149 1.20 1.74 -9.80
N LEU A 150 0.30 0.78 -9.60
CA LEU A 150 0.66 -0.62 -9.37
C LEU A 150 1.43 -1.22 -10.56
N GLN A 151 1.01 -0.93 -11.79
CA GLN A 151 1.72 -1.38 -12.98
C GLN A 151 3.13 -0.77 -13.09
N ALA A 152 3.30 0.51 -12.72
CA ALA A 152 4.61 1.14 -12.68
C ALA A 152 5.52 0.50 -11.61
N ILE A 153 4.97 0.13 -10.45
CA ILE A 153 5.71 -0.61 -9.41
C ILE A 153 6.09 -2.00 -9.90
N GLU A 154 5.19 -2.71 -10.58
CA GLU A 154 5.50 -4.01 -11.17
C GLU A 154 6.65 -3.92 -12.18
N ARG A 155 6.64 -2.90 -13.04
CA ARG A 155 7.74 -2.63 -13.98
C ARG A 155 9.05 -2.39 -13.23
N LEU A 156 9.03 -1.57 -12.18
CA LEU A 156 10.18 -1.33 -11.30
C LEU A 156 10.73 -2.63 -10.71
N SER A 157 9.87 -3.48 -10.14
CA SER A 157 10.27 -4.76 -9.54
C SER A 157 10.69 -5.80 -10.59
N SER A 158 10.21 -5.71 -11.83
CA SER A 158 10.59 -6.59 -12.94
C SER A 158 11.90 -6.22 -13.63
N GLY A 159 12.22 -4.92 -13.70
CA GLY A 159 13.47 -4.41 -14.27
C GLY A 159 14.64 -4.44 -13.29
N ALA A 160 14.37 -4.69 -12.01
CA ALA A 160 15.37 -4.93 -10.97
C ALA A 160 15.89 -6.39 -10.95
N ALA A 161 15.47 -7.25 -11.89
CA ALA A 161 15.79 -8.68 -11.96
C ALA A 161 16.92 -9.01 -12.95
#